data_AF-A0A100VPS7-F1
#
_entry.id   AF-A0A100VPS7-F1
#
_cell.length_a   1.000
_cell.length_b   1.000
_cell.length_c   1.000
_cell.angle_alpha   90.00
_cell.angle_beta   90.00
_cell.angle_gamma   90.00
#
_symmetry.space_group_name_H-M   'P 1'
#
loop_
_entity.id
_entity.type
_entity.pdbx_description
1 polymer ?
#
loop_
_entity_poly.entity_id
_entity_poly.type
_entity_poly.pdbx_seq_one_letter_code
_entity_poly.pdbx_strand_id
1 'polypeptide(L)'
;MGREGVLCGGVWVLIDLTFQTVEDDWMRNISDIIERYLKSILHESPEGMVEIQRNDLADQFSCVPSQINYVISTRFTLEKGYLVESKRGGGGYVRIQRIELPAQSALHNHLHHSIGDEIGQTAAEGLIYQLEEARFLSKREAGLMRAAVSREVILVKLPYRDQIRARMLKAMLISLLGK
;
A
#
# COMPACT_ATOMS: atom_id res chain seq x y z
N MET A 1 -11.80 -63.57 -9.25
CA MET A 1 -13.11 -63.62 -8.57
C MET A 1 -12.93 -62.96 -7.21
N GLY A 2 -13.61 -61.90 -6.79
CA GLY A 2 -14.67 -61.09 -7.36
C GLY A 2 -15.39 -60.36 -6.21
N ARG A 3 -15.53 -59.03 -6.34
CA ARG A 3 -16.59 -58.13 -5.79
C ARG A 3 -16.67 -58.00 -4.25
N GLU A 4 -17.13 -56.92 -3.60
CA GLU A 4 -17.63 -55.56 -3.85
C GLU A 4 -17.98 -54.98 -2.44
N GLY A 5 -18.10 -53.66 -2.26
CA GLY A 5 -18.72 -53.05 -1.06
C GLY A 5 -17.95 -51.85 -0.47
N VAL A 6 -18.00 -50.64 -1.05
CA VAL A 6 -18.95 -49.52 -0.77
C VAL A 6 -18.48 -48.57 0.35
N LEU A 7 -18.31 -47.30 -0.03
CA LEU A 7 -18.06 -46.11 0.81
C LEU A 7 -19.29 -45.77 1.68
N CYS A 8 -19.07 -45.28 2.91
CA CYS A 8 -19.84 -44.16 3.51
C CYS A 8 -19.30 -43.72 4.90
N GLY A 9 -19.09 -42.40 5.07
CA GLY A 9 -19.15 -41.64 6.33
C GLY A 9 -17.93 -41.72 7.25
N GLY A 10 -16.96 -40.81 7.26
CA GLY A 10 -17.08 -39.36 7.08
C GLY A 10 -16.85 -38.61 8.39
N VAL A 11 -15.85 -38.95 9.22
CA VAL A 11 -15.39 -38.12 10.35
C VAL A 11 -13.93 -38.43 10.70
N TRP A 12 -12.95 -38.10 9.84
CA TRP A 12 -11.53 -38.11 10.25
C TRP A 12 -10.66 -37.02 9.60
N VAL A 13 -11.25 -35.97 8.99
CA VAL A 13 -10.49 -34.91 8.30
C VAL A 13 -10.96 -33.49 8.66
N LEU A 14 -11.41 -33.27 9.90
CA LEU A 14 -11.93 -31.95 10.33
C LEU A 14 -11.16 -31.34 11.51
N ILE A 15 -10.12 -31.99 12.03
CA ILE A 15 -9.34 -31.45 13.16
C ILE A 15 -8.08 -30.68 12.68
N ASP A 16 -7.53 -30.98 11.50
CA ASP A 16 -6.32 -30.30 10.99
C ASP A 16 -6.58 -28.91 10.35
N LEU A 17 -7.73 -28.70 9.71
CA LEU A 17 -7.99 -27.45 8.95
C LEU A 17 -8.34 -26.25 9.86
N THR A 18 -8.82 -26.49 11.08
CA THR A 18 -9.08 -25.46 12.08
C THR A 18 -7.81 -24.92 12.74
N PHE A 19 -6.71 -25.68 12.79
CA PHE A 19 -5.47 -25.21 13.41
C PHE A 19 -4.69 -24.26 12.49
N GLN A 20 -4.65 -24.56 11.19
CA GLN A 20 -3.95 -23.75 10.19
C GLN A 20 -4.59 -22.37 9.99
N THR A 21 -5.93 -22.28 10.05
CA THR A 21 -6.67 -21.02 9.89
C THR A 21 -6.55 -20.10 11.11
N VAL A 22 -6.36 -20.66 12.30
CA VAL A 22 -6.12 -19.89 13.54
C VAL A 22 -4.71 -19.30 13.54
N GLU A 23 -3.69 -20.03 13.07
CA GLU A 23 -2.32 -19.50 12.97
C GLU A 23 -2.19 -18.35 11.96
N ASP A 24 -2.86 -18.42 10.81
CA ASP A 24 -2.86 -17.35 9.80
C ASP A 24 -3.59 -16.08 10.26
N ASP A 25 -4.71 -16.23 11.00
CA ASP A 25 -5.46 -15.11 11.57
C ASP A 25 -4.70 -14.49 12.75
N TRP A 26 -4.04 -15.31 13.56
CA TRP A 26 -3.17 -14.87 14.65
C TRP A 26 -1.88 -14.20 14.15
N MET A 27 -1.30 -14.64 13.03
CA MET A 27 -0.13 -14.00 12.40
C MET A 27 -0.45 -12.63 11.78
N ARG A 28 -1.66 -12.46 11.23
CA ARG A 28 -2.16 -11.13 10.86
C ARG A 28 -2.37 -10.26 12.09
N ASN A 29 -2.98 -10.82 13.12
CA ASN A 29 -3.24 -10.12 14.38
C ASN A 29 -1.95 -9.63 15.06
N ILE A 30 -0.92 -10.49 15.20
CA ILE A 30 0.34 -10.10 15.85
C ILE A 30 1.10 -9.05 15.03
N SER A 31 1.11 -9.19 13.70
CA SER A 31 1.73 -8.19 12.81
C SER A 31 1.05 -6.82 12.93
N ASP A 32 -0.28 -6.81 12.99
CA ASP A 32 -1.07 -5.60 13.14
C ASP A 32 -0.97 -5.01 14.55
N ILE A 33 -0.82 -5.84 15.59
CA ILE A 33 -0.51 -5.40 16.96
C ILE A 33 0.85 -4.71 17.00
N ILE A 34 1.90 -5.35 16.45
CA ILE A 34 3.26 -4.79 16.42
C ILE A 34 3.26 -3.48 15.62
N GLU A 35 2.58 -3.42 14.48
CA GLU A 35 2.46 -2.19 13.70
C GLU A 35 1.81 -1.06 14.51
N ARG A 36 0.66 -1.32 15.16
CA ARG A 36 -0.04 -0.30 15.95
C ARG A 36 0.82 0.21 17.10
N TYR A 37 1.52 -0.70 17.77
CA TYR A 37 2.45 -0.34 18.84
C TYR A 37 3.61 0.51 18.33
N LEU A 38 4.27 0.11 17.25
CA LEU A 38 5.36 0.88 16.66
C LEU A 38 4.88 2.26 16.17
N LYS A 39 3.66 2.35 15.64
CA LYS A 39 3.04 3.63 15.27
C LYS A 39 2.70 4.51 16.47
N SER A 40 2.26 3.95 17.59
CA SER A 40 1.94 4.74 18.79
C SER A 40 3.20 5.35 19.39
N ILE A 41 4.28 4.56 19.56
CA ILE A 41 5.55 5.07 20.10
C ILE A 41 6.23 6.07 19.14
N LEU A 42 6.06 5.90 17.83
CA LEU A 42 6.51 6.89 16.83
C LEU A 42 5.71 8.19 16.89
N HIS A 43 4.42 8.14 17.21
CA HIS A 43 3.56 9.31 17.31
C HIS A 43 3.83 10.11 18.59
N GLU A 44 4.14 9.41 19.68
CA GLU A 44 4.50 10.01 20.97
C GLU A 44 5.92 10.59 20.97
N SER A 45 6.78 10.15 20.03
CA SER A 45 8.16 10.66 19.90
C SER A 45 8.18 12.09 19.33
N PRO A 46 8.73 13.09 20.06
CA PRO A 46 8.82 14.47 19.60
C PRO A 46 9.65 14.64 18.33
N GLU A 47 10.61 13.74 18.09
CA GLU A 47 11.52 13.77 16.95
C GLU A 47 11.01 12.95 15.75
N GLY A 48 9.83 12.32 15.86
CA GLY A 48 9.27 11.46 14.82
C GLY A 48 10.14 10.22 14.53
N MET A 49 11.02 9.86 15.46
CA MET A 49 11.96 8.74 15.35
C MET A 49 11.86 7.84 16.57
N VAL A 50 12.02 6.54 16.37
CA VAL A 50 12.17 5.57 17.45
C VAL A 50 13.31 4.60 17.14
N GLU A 51 14.03 4.23 18.18
CA GLU A 51 15.03 3.16 18.14
C GLU A 51 14.52 1.97 18.94
N ILE A 52 14.58 0.79 18.32
CA ILE A 52 14.13 -0.46 18.92
C ILE A 52 15.20 -1.54 18.79
N GLN A 53 15.17 -2.50 19.70
CA GLN A 53 15.91 -3.76 19.54
C GLN A 53 14.93 -4.84 19.11
N ARG A 54 15.31 -5.61 18.08
CA ARG A 54 14.46 -6.68 17.53
C ARG A 54 14.20 -7.79 18.54
N ASN A 55 15.21 -8.11 19.35
CA ASN A 55 15.11 -9.16 20.35
C ASN A 55 14.18 -8.73 21.47
N ASP A 56 14.35 -7.53 22.01
CA ASP A 56 13.48 -7.01 23.09
C ASP A 56 12.01 -6.93 22.65
N LEU A 57 11.75 -6.46 21.42
CA LEU A 57 10.39 -6.43 20.88
C LEU A 57 9.84 -7.85 20.66
N ALA A 58 10.67 -8.76 20.15
CA ALA A 58 10.29 -10.15 19.94
C ALA A 58 9.90 -10.82 21.27
N ASP A 59 10.66 -10.59 22.33
CA ASP A 59 10.37 -11.08 23.68
C ASP A 59 9.07 -10.45 24.23
N GLN A 60 8.90 -9.13 24.06
CA GLN A 60 7.69 -8.41 24.51
C GLN A 60 6.41 -8.94 23.86
N PHE A 61 6.44 -9.22 22.55
CA PHE A 61 5.30 -9.75 21.80
C PHE A 61 5.25 -11.29 21.76
N SER A 62 6.16 -11.96 22.49
CA SER A 62 6.28 -13.42 22.50
C SER A 62 6.35 -14.03 21.10
N CYS A 63 7.11 -13.39 20.20
CA CYS A 63 7.30 -13.82 18.82
C CYS A 63 8.80 -13.96 18.49
N VAL A 64 9.11 -14.49 17.30
CA VAL A 64 10.50 -14.61 16.82
C VAL A 64 11.03 -13.28 16.24
N PRO A 65 12.34 -12.96 16.34
CA PRO A 65 12.90 -11.71 15.78
C PRO A 65 12.69 -11.52 14.27
N SER A 66 12.51 -12.61 13.51
CA SER A 66 12.14 -12.54 12.09
C SER A 66 10.76 -11.93 11.87
N GLN A 67 9.82 -12.09 12.81
CA GLN A 67 8.49 -11.48 12.73
C GLN A 67 8.59 -9.95 12.79
N ILE A 68 9.45 -9.44 13.67
CA ILE A 68 9.72 -7.99 13.76
C ILE A 68 10.29 -7.47 12.45
N ASN A 69 11.25 -8.20 11.85
CA ASN A 69 11.79 -7.83 10.54
C ASN A 69 10.74 -7.81 9.44
N TYR A 70 9.83 -8.80 9.43
CA TYR A 70 8.74 -8.88 8.46
C TYR A 70 7.79 -7.69 8.58
N VAL A 71 7.38 -7.33 9.81
CA VAL A 71 6.51 -6.17 10.03
C VAL A 71 7.19 -4.88 9.57
N ILE A 72 8.47 -4.70 9.91
CA ILE A 72 9.23 -3.50 9.53
C ILE A 72 9.38 -3.41 8.00
N SER A 73 9.78 -4.49 7.34
CA SER A 73 10.03 -4.49 5.89
C SER A 73 8.76 -4.34 5.05
N THR A 74 7.59 -4.71 5.58
CA THR A 74 6.31 -4.66 4.84
C THR A 74 5.43 -3.46 5.20
N ARG A 75 5.49 -2.96 6.44
CA ARG A 75 4.61 -1.88 6.94
C ARG A 75 5.32 -0.53 7.06
N PHE A 76 6.64 -0.52 7.28
CA PHE A 76 7.44 0.70 7.47
C PHE A 76 8.39 0.91 6.29
N THR A 77 7.82 1.07 5.10
CA THR A 77 8.58 1.32 3.86
C THR A 77 8.71 2.81 3.57
N LEU A 78 9.69 3.15 2.73
CA LEU A 78 9.85 4.52 2.22
C LEU A 78 8.56 5.03 1.56
N GLU A 79 7.90 4.18 0.77
CA GLU A 79 6.63 4.50 0.10
C GLU A 79 5.49 4.83 1.07
N LYS A 80 5.51 4.24 2.26
CA LYS A 80 4.54 4.50 3.34
C LYS A 80 4.96 5.65 4.27
N GLY A 81 6.06 6.34 3.95
CA GLY A 81 6.55 7.50 4.70
C GLY A 81 7.47 7.16 5.87
N TYR A 82 8.21 6.05 5.79
CA TYR A 82 9.14 5.64 6.85
C TYR A 82 10.53 5.36 6.31
N LEU A 83 11.56 5.90 6.97
CA LEU A 83 12.95 5.52 6.78
C LEU A 83 13.33 4.51 7.85
N VAL A 84 13.93 3.39 7.45
CA VAL A 84 14.39 2.35 8.37
C VAL A 84 15.89 2.19 8.22
N GLU A 85 16.61 2.37 9.32
CA GLU A 85 18.04 2.10 9.42
C GLU A 85 18.27 0.93 10.37
N SER A 86 19.28 0.09 10.10
CA SER A 86 19.65 -1.00 11.01
C SER A 86 21.15 -1.05 11.25
N LYS A 87 21.54 -1.19 12.51
CA LYS A 87 22.94 -1.40 12.93
C LYS A 87 23.13 -2.85 13.39
N ARG A 88 24.15 -3.54 12.88
CA ARG A 88 24.53 -4.91 13.30
C ARG A 88 25.66 -4.84 14.34
N GLY A 89 25.69 -5.80 15.29
CA GLY A 89 26.71 -5.91 16.35
C GLY A 89 26.11 -6.07 17.76
N GLY A 90 26.96 -6.16 18.79
CA GLY A 90 26.53 -6.18 20.20
C GLY A 90 25.96 -4.82 20.59
N GLY A 91 24.63 -4.71 20.63
CA GLY A 91 23.91 -3.43 20.73
C GLY A 91 23.29 -2.97 19.39
N GLY A 92 23.01 -3.90 18.48
CA GLY A 92 22.30 -3.61 17.23
C GLY A 92 20.88 -3.10 17.50
N TYR A 93 20.47 -2.08 16.74
CA TYR A 93 19.14 -1.51 16.80
C TYR A 93 18.55 -1.37 15.40
N VAL A 94 17.23 -1.24 15.35
CA VAL A 94 16.50 -0.74 14.19
C VAL A 94 15.95 0.62 14.56
N ARG A 95 16.27 1.61 13.73
CA ARG A 95 15.76 2.95 13.85
C ARG A 95 14.70 3.15 12.79
N ILE A 96 13.50 3.54 13.21
CA ILE A 96 12.40 3.87 12.34
C ILE A 96 12.17 5.36 12.49
N GLN A 97 12.19 6.09 11.37
CA GLN A 97 11.90 7.51 11.33
C GLN A 97 10.71 7.74 10.43
N ARG A 98 9.72 8.46 10.93
CA ARG A 98 8.63 8.97 10.10
C ARG A 98 9.20 10.09 9.25
N ILE A 99 9.17 9.89 7.95
CA ILE A 99 9.40 10.97 7.00
C ILE A 99 8.04 11.63 6.78
N GLU A 100 7.98 12.93 6.95
CA GLU A 100 6.91 13.72 6.35
C GLU A 100 7.14 13.71 4.84
N LEU A 101 6.71 12.62 4.21
CA LEU A 101 6.41 12.66 2.79
C LEU A 101 5.31 13.71 2.65
N PRO A 102 5.55 14.81 1.92
CA PRO A 102 4.49 15.77 1.66
C PRO A 102 3.27 14.98 1.16
N ALA A 103 2.05 15.29 1.57
CA ALA A 103 0.85 14.57 1.09
C ALA A 103 0.83 14.46 -0.47
N GLN A 104 1.46 15.43 -1.13
CA GLN A 104 1.76 15.42 -2.56
C GLN A 104 2.59 14.23 -3.04
N SER A 105 3.57 13.71 -2.30
CA SER A 105 4.43 12.60 -2.75
C SER A 105 3.76 11.22 -2.66
N ALA A 106 2.92 10.98 -1.65
CA ALA A 106 2.12 9.76 -1.57
C ALA A 106 1.05 9.72 -2.68
N LEU A 107 0.35 10.84 -2.89
CA LEU A 107 -0.59 11.01 -3.99
C LEU A 107 0.12 10.87 -5.35
N HIS A 108 1.28 11.51 -5.52
CA HIS A 108 2.09 11.42 -6.73
C HIS A 108 2.47 9.96 -7.03
N ASN A 109 2.94 9.20 -6.03
CA ASN A 109 3.28 7.78 -6.21
C ASN A 109 2.07 6.93 -6.61
N HIS A 110 0.91 7.13 -5.98
CA HIS A 110 -0.32 6.41 -6.31
C HIS A 110 -0.81 6.73 -7.74
N LEU A 111 -0.78 8.00 -8.13
CA LEU A 111 -1.15 8.44 -9.47
C LEU A 111 -0.16 7.95 -10.53
N HIS A 112 1.13 7.87 -10.20
CA HIS A 112 2.14 7.28 -11.09
C HIS A 112 1.88 5.82 -11.37
N HIS A 113 1.56 5.02 -10.35
CA HIS A 113 1.25 3.60 -10.53
C HIS A 113 -0.08 3.37 -11.27
N SER A 114 -1.08 4.22 -11.04
CA SER A 114 -2.42 4.02 -11.61
C SER A 114 -2.54 4.51 -13.05
N ILE A 115 -1.94 5.67 -13.38
CA ILE A 115 -2.00 6.26 -14.72
C ILE A 115 -0.86 5.76 -15.61
N GLY A 116 0.30 5.41 -15.03
CA GLY A 116 1.49 5.03 -15.79
C GLY A 116 2.06 6.19 -16.62
N ASP A 117 3.00 5.91 -17.51
CA ASP A 117 3.65 6.94 -18.34
C ASP A 117 2.85 7.33 -19.58
N GLU A 118 1.85 6.54 -19.95
CA GLU A 118 1.00 6.74 -21.12
C GLU A 118 -0.45 6.41 -20.80
N ILE A 119 -1.37 7.27 -21.22
CA ILE A 119 -2.80 7.01 -21.10
C ILE A 119 -3.54 7.46 -22.35
N GLY A 120 -4.34 6.56 -22.93
CA GLY A 120 -5.24 6.88 -24.04
C GLY A 120 -6.40 7.77 -23.61
N GLN A 121 -7.04 8.45 -24.57
CA GLN A 121 -8.15 9.36 -24.27
C GLN A 121 -9.31 8.68 -23.54
N THR A 122 -9.77 7.51 -24.03
CA THR A 122 -10.89 6.77 -23.41
C THR A 122 -10.59 6.39 -21.96
N ALA A 123 -9.37 5.96 -21.66
CA ALA A 123 -8.95 5.62 -20.30
C ALA A 123 -8.90 6.86 -19.39
N ALA A 124 -8.37 7.98 -19.91
CA ALA A 124 -8.35 9.24 -19.17
C ALA A 124 -9.76 9.78 -18.87
N GLU A 125 -10.66 9.74 -19.86
CA GLU A 125 -12.06 10.14 -19.68
C GLU A 125 -12.79 9.23 -18.70
N GLY A 126 -12.54 7.92 -18.75
CA GLY A 126 -13.06 6.96 -17.78
C GLY A 126 -12.62 7.25 -16.35
N LEU A 127 -11.33 7.58 -16.16
CA LEU A 127 -10.82 7.98 -14.84
C LEU A 127 -11.47 9.28 -14.34
N ILE A 128 -11.58 10.29 -15.21
CA ILE A 128 -12.24 11.56 -14.86
C ILE A 128 -13.70 11.32 -14.47
N TYR A 129 -14.41 10.46 -15.21
CA TYR A 129 -15.79 10.10 -14.90
C TYR A 129 -15.91 9.41 -13.52
N GLN A 130 -15.04 8.45 -13.22
CA GLN A 130 -15.02 7.77 -11.92
C GLN A 130 -14.79 8.76 -10.77
N LEU A 131 -13.87 9.72 -10.95
CA LEU A 131 -13.58 10.74 -9.96
C LEU A 131 -14.72 11.76 -9.79
N GLU A 132 -15.42 12.09 -10.88
CA GLU A 132 -16.64 12.91 -10.85
C GLU A 132 -17.78 12.20 -10.10
N GLU A 133 -18.04 10.93 -10.42
CA GLU A 133 -19.06 10.10 -9.75
C GLU A 133 -18.76 9.93 -8.25
N ALA A 134 -17.50 9.68 -7.91
CA ALA A 134 -17.04 9.59 -6.53
C ALA A 134 -16.99 10.94 -5.81
N ARG A 135 -17.38 12.05 -6.47
CA ARG A 135 -17.41 13.42 -5.95
C ARG A 135 -16.06 13.98 -5.51
N PHE A 136 -14.96 13.43 -6.01
CA PHE A 136 -13.63 14.04 -5.89
C PHE A 136 -13.45 15.22 -6.85
N LEU A 137 -14.24 15.25 -7.94
CA LEU A 137 -14.28 16.35 -8.89
C LEU A 137 -15.71 16.89 -9.01
N SER A 138 -15.85 18.22 -9.06
CA SER A 138 -17.08 18.84 -9.51
C SER A 138 -17.28 18.65 -11.01
N LYS A 139 -18.53 18.74 -11.47
CA LYS A 139 -18.86 18.70 -12.92
C LYS A 139 -18.06 19.71 -13.74
N ARG A 140 -17.80 20.88 -13.15
CA ARG A 140 -17.02 21.97 -13.78
C ARG A 140 -15.56 21.56 -13.96
N GLU A 141 -14.94 21.00 -12.92
CA GLU A 141 -13.55 20.52 -12.99
C GLU A 141 -13.42 19.35 -13.96
N ALA A 142 -14.31 18.37 -13.87
CA ALA A 142 -14.33 17.23 -14.78
C ALA A 142 -14.50 17.65 -16.25
N GLY A 143 -15.37 18.62 -16.52
CA GLY A 143 -15.53 19.21 -17.86
C GLY A 143 -14.25 19.87 -18.39
N LEU A 144 -13.57 20.67 -17.56
CA LEU A 144 -12.29 21.29 -17.92
C LEU A 144 -11.20 20.25 -18.19
N MET A 145 -11.11 19.22 -17.34
CA MET A 145 -10.13 18.15 -17.50
C MET A 145 -10.36 17.36 -18.79
N ARG A 146 -11.62 17.00 -19.12
CA ARG A 146 -11.97 16.31 -20.36
C ARG A 146 -11.58 17.11 -21.61
N ALA A 147 -11.86 18.42 -21.61
CA ALA A 147 -11.47 19.29 -22.72
C ALA A 147 -9.93 19.30 -22.89
N ALA A 148 -9.18 19.41 -21.80
CA ALA A 148 -7.72 19.47 -21.84
C ALA A 148 -7.06 18.17 -22.33
N VAL A 149 -7.64 16.99 -22.05
CA VAL A 149 -7.07 15.69 -22.44
C VAL A 149 -7.50 15.22 -23.84
N SER A 150 -8.36 15.97 -24.53
CA SER A 150 -8.88 15.60 -25.85
C SER A 150 -7.77 15.47 -26.90
N ARG A 151 -7.90 14.48 -27.79
CA ARG A 151 -7.02 14.31 -28.97
C ARG A 151 -7.02 15.51 -29.91
N GLU A 152 -8.07 16.33 -29.88
CA GLU A 152 -8.21 17.53 -30.71
C GLU A 152 -7.39 18.70 -30.16
N VAL A 153 -7.09 18.68 -28.86
CA VAL A 153 -6.29 19.70 -28.18
C VAL A 153 -4.80 19.33 -28.18
N ILE A 154 -4.48 18.06 -27.89
CA ILE A 154 -3.11 17.56 -27.87
C ILE A 154 -2.70 17.11 -29.28
N LEU A 155 -2.36 18.09 -30.13
CA LEU A 155 -2.02 17.90 -31.56
C LEU A 155 -0.58 17.40 -31.79
N VAL A 156 -0.24 16.27 -31.17
CA VAL A 156 1.02 15.55 -31.41
C VAL A 156 0.75 14.09 -31.78
N LYS A 157 1.74 13.44 -32.40
CA LYS A 157 1.65 12.03 -32.78
C LYS A 157 1.81 11.12 -31.56
N LEU A 158 1.30 9.90 -31.67
CA LEU A 158 1.63 8.83 -30.74
C LEU A 158 3.13 8.48 -30.84
N PRO A 159 3.77 8.04 -29.73
CA PRO A 159 3.21 7.85 -28.39
C PRO A 159 3.16 9.13 -27.55
N TYR A 160 3.85 10.20 -27.97
CA TYR A 160 4.00 11.44 -27.21
C TYR A 160 2.67 12.07 -26.78
N ARG A 161 1.62 11.94 -27.59
CA ARG A 161 0.28 12.40 -27.22
C ARG A 161 -0.22 11.79 -25.92
N ASP A 162 -0.02 10.49 -25.76
CA ASP A 162 -0.53 9.74 -24.62
C ASP A 162 0.37 9.95 -23.38
N GLN A 163 1.67 10.19 -23.60
CA GLN A 163 2.61 10.61 -22.57
C GLN A 163 2.28 12.00 -22.02
N ILE A 164 2.04 12.97 -22.90
CA ILE A 164 1.64 14.33 -22.51
C ILE A 164 0.32 14.28 -21.75
N ARG A 165 -0.65 13.49 -22.22
CA ARG A 165 -1.93 13.29 -21.53
C ARG A 165 -1.73 12.75 -20.12
N ALA A 166 -0.90 11.73 -19.94
CA ALA A 166 -0.60 11.15 -18.62
C ALA A 166 0.01 12.18 -17.68
N ARG A 167 1.00 12.94 -18.15
CA ARG A 167 1.67 14.00 -17.36
C ARG A 167 0.70 15.12 -16.97
N MET A 168 -0.13 15.59 -17.91
CA MET A 168 -1.14 16.61 -17.64
C MET A 168 -2.16 16.13 -16.61
N LEU A 169 -2.66 14.90 -16.77
CA LEU A 169 -3.66 14.33 -15.87
C LEU A 169 -3.12 14.19 -14.43
N LYS A 170 -1.90 13.66 -14.27
CA LYS A 170 -1.22 13.59 -12.97
C LYS A 170 -1.09 14.97 -12.34
N ALA A 171 -0.63 15.97 -13.10
CA ALA A 171 -0.46 17.34 -12.59
C ALA A 171 -1.79 17.96 -12.14
N MET A 172 -2.86 17.80 -12.91
CA MET A 172 -4.19 18.29 -12.55
C MET A 172 -4.72 17.65 -11.26
N LEU A 173 -4.59 16.32 -11.14
CA LEU A 173 -5.04 15.59 -9.96
C LEU A 173 -4.24 15.95 -8.71
N ILE A 174 -2.92 16.13 -8.83
CA ILE A 174 -2.09 16.61 -7.72
C ILE A 174 -2.51 18.02 -7.28
N SER A 175 -2.80 18.92 -8.23
CA SER A 175 -3.25 20.28 -7.90
C SER A 175 -4.61 20.31 -7.19
N LEU A 176 -5.49 19.34 -7.47
CA LEU A 176 -6.84 19.29 -6.91
C LEU A 176 -6.89 18.52 -5.59
N LEU A 177 -6.18 17.40 -5.50
CA LEU A 177 -6.23 16.45 -4.38
C LEU A 177 -5.04 16.58 -3.42
N GLY A 178 -3.96 17.26 -3.81
CA GLY A 178 -2.76 17.43 -3.00
C GLY A 178 -2.82 18.58 -1.98
N LYS A 179 -4.02 18.88 -1.47
CA LYS A 179 -4.26 19.88 -0.41
C LYS A 179 -4.40 19.21 0.94
#